data_AF-A0A3D0ZDL2-F1
#
_entry.id   AF-A0A3D0ZDL2-F1
#
_cell.length_a   1.000
_cell.length_b   1.000
_cell.length_c   1.000
_cell.angle_alpha   90.00
_cell.angle_beta   90.00
_cell.angle_gamma   90.00
#
_symmetry.space_group_name_H-M   'P 1'
#
loop_
_entity.id
_entity.type
_entity.pdbx_description
1 polymer ?
#
loop_
_entity_poly.entity_id
_entity_poly.type
_entity_poly.pdbx_seq_one_letter_code
_entity_poly.pdbx_strand_id
1 'polypeptide(L)'
;MGYNIDLNKISILKYMEILKSQNPLPGRRILLENIEENFRKITDTGIHSLAELKNSISSKQKLSIFPQKTNIDENYLTILKREIGSLEQKPIPVSDFPGISAGTLSALENQGIKTSKDVYNLSINPGNISSVSRKTGIKTSELLEINIMSNLVRINGIGTAAAKAIYESGYKSIDDIAHAKAAKLLEKMNTANANKQYYKANLGEKDMQFIIDAAKIILDTDI
;
A
#
# COMPACT_ATOMS: atom_id res chain seq x y z
N MET A 1 7.09 -12.52 6.11
CA MET A 1 6.22 -11.51 5.50
C MET A 1 6.36 -11.58 3.99
N GLY A 2 5.27 -11.31 3.27
CA GLY A 2 5.28 -11.18 1.82
C GLY A 2 5.35 -9.71 1.40
N TYR A 3 5.65 -9.47 0.12
CA TYR A 3 5.61 -8.11 -0.44
C TYR A 3 4.20 -7.48 -0.31
N ASN A 4 3.15 -8.28 -0.49
CA ASN A 4 1.78 -7.84 -0.29
C ASN A 4 1.25 -8.26 1.07
N ILE A 5 0.28 -7.50 1.56
CA ILE A 5 -0.53 -7.83 2.73
C ILE A 5 -1.16 -9.21 2.55
N ASP A 6 -1.11 -10.04 3.59
CA ASP A 6 -1.81 -11.32 3.60
C ASP A 6 -3.28 -11.09 3.97
N LEU A 7 -4.15 -11.11 2.96
CA LEU A 7 -5.60 -10.91 3.14
C LEU A 7 -6.27 -12.02 3.97
N ASN A 8 -5.62 -13.17 4.18
CA ASN A 8 -6.13 -14.21 5.07
C ASN A 8 -6.06 -13.79 6.55
N LYS A 9 -5.11 -12.91 6.90
CA LYS A 9 -4.93 -12.40 8.26
C LYS A 9 -5.94 -11.30 8.64
N ILE A 10 -6.68 -10.74 7.68
CA ILE A 10 -7.65 -9.68 7.94
C ILE A 10 -9.06 -10.30 7.98
N SER A 11 -9.66 -10.30 9.17
CA SER A 11 -11.05 -10.74 9.32
C SER A 11 -12.04 -9.71 8.76
N ILE A 12 -13.21 -10.18 8.33
CA ILE A 12 -14.30 -9.33 7.84
C ILE A 12 -14.69 -8.26 8.86
N LEU A 13 -14.81 -8.64 10.14
CA LEU A 13 -15.15 -7.72 11.22
C LEU A 13 -14.07 -6.67 11.48
N LYS A 14 -12.78 -7.07 11.50
CA LYS A 14 -11.66 -6.13 11.66
C LYS A 14 -11.65 -5.13 10.50
N TYR A 15 -11.89 -5.59 9.28
CA TYR A 15 -11.92 -4.71 8.12
C TYR A 15 -13.11 -3.75 8.11
N MET A 16 -14.28 -4.17 8.58
CA MET A 16 -15.43 -3.29 8.79
C MET A 16 -15.08 -2.10 9.68
N GLU A 17 -14.44 -2.36 10.83
CA GLU A 17 -14.04 -1.32 11.78
C GLU A 17 -12.95 -0.40 11.21
N ILE A 18 -12.05 -0.96 10.39
CA ILE A 18 -11.09 -0.16 9.61
C ILE A 18 -11.84 0.80 8.67
N LEU A 19 -12.80 0.32 7.88
CA LEU A 19 -13.56 1.18 6.97
C LEU A 19 -14.37 2.26 7.71
N LYS A 20 -14.97 1.93 8.86
CA LYS A 20 -15.73 2.88 9.70
C LYS A 20 -14.86 4.00 10.27
N SER A 21 -13.62 3.68 10.63
CA SER A 21 -12.69 4.63 11.24
C SER A 21 -11.92 5.48 10.22
N GLN A 22 -11.91 5.06 8.95
CA GLN A 22 -11.27 5.79 7.86
C GLN A 22 -12.16 6.90 7.30
N ASN A 23 -11.54 7.78 6.51
CA ASN A 23 -12.25 8.69 5.61
C ASN A 23 -12.04 8.22 4.16
N PRO A 24 -12.92 7.36 3.61
CA PRO A 24 -12.75 6.79 2.28
C PRO A 24 -12.73 7.87 1.19
N LEU A 25 -12.02 7.59 0.09
CA LEU A 25 -12.07 8.44 -1.10
C LEU A 25 -13.53 8.64 -1.56
N PRO A 26 -13.88 9.75 -2.23
CA PRO A 26 -15.27 10.04 -2.62
C PRO A 26 -15.98 8.88 -3.30
N GLY A 27 -15.33 8.20 -4.25
CA GLY A 27 -15.88 7.03 -4.95
C GLY A 27 -15.93 5.72 -4.15
N ARG A 28 -15.56 5.74 -2.87
CA ARG A 28 -15.57 4.61 -1.94
C ARG A 28 -16.56 4.81 -0.78
N ARG A 29 -17.18 6.00 -0.67
CA ARG A 29 -18.06 6.34 0.45
C ARG A 29 -19.32 5.49 0.55
N ILE A 30 -19.78 4.91 -0.57
CA ILE A 30 -20.88 3.94 -0.58
C ILE A 30 -20.61 2.75 0.35
N LEU A 31 -19.34 2.43 0.64
CA LEU A 31 -18.97 1.36 1.56
C LEU A 31 -19.36 1.64 3.03
N LEU A 32 -19.69 2.89 3.36
CA LEU A 32 -20.18 3.26 4.69
C LEU A 32 -21.71 3.10 4.80
N GLU A 33 -22.41 2.98 3.67
CA GLU A 33 -23.86 2.83 3.64
C GLU A 33 -24.25 1.42 4.08
N ASN A 34 -25.08 1.33 5.13
CA ASN A 34 -25.52 0.05 5.73
C ASN A 34 -24.37 -0.92 6.03
N ILE A 35 -23.18 -0.39 6.37
CA ILE A 35 -21.96 -1.19 6.45
C ILE A 35 -22.09 -2.38 7.41
N GLU A 36 -22.70 -2.17 8.58
CA GLU A 36 -22.86 -3.24 9.59
C GLU A 36 -23.80 -4.35 9.09
N GLU A 37 -24.89 -3.99 8.40
CA GLU A 37 -25.80 -4.96 7.80
C GLU A 37 -25.12 -5.71 6.64
N ASN A 38 -24.41 -5.00 5.76
CA ASN A 38 -23.73 -5.60 4.61
C ASN A 38 -22.62 -6.55 5.05
N PHE A 39 -21.82 -6.18 6.04
CA PHE A 39 -20.77 -7.04 6.59
C PHE A 39 -21.35 -8.22 7.37
N ARG A 40 -22.47 -8.06 8.09
CA ARG A 40 -23.19 -9.19 8.70
C ARG A 40 -23.68 -10.19 7.64
N LYS A 41 -24.32 -9.70 6.58
CA LYS A 41 -24.76 -10.54 5.44
C LYS A 41 -23.60 -11.30 4.80
N ILE A 42 -22.41 -10.69 4.70
CA ILE A 42 -21.19 -11.38 4.24
C ILE A 42 -20.80 -12.50 5.21
N THR A 43 -20.73 -12.21 6.51
CA THR A 43 -20.33 -13.23 7.52
C THR A 43 -21.32 -14.38 7.61
N ASP A 44 -22.62 -14.13 7.42
CA ASP A 44 -23.68 -15.15 7.43
C ASP A 44 -23.52 -16.18 6.29
N THR A 45 -22.74 -15.86 5.25
CA THR A 45 -22.39 -16.82 4.18
C THR A 45 -21.21 -17.74 4.53
N GLY A 46 -20.65 -17.63 5.74
CA GLY A 46 -19.46 -18.37 6.16
C GLY A 46 -18.13 -17.76 5.69
N ILE A 47 -18.14 -16.50 5.24
CA ILE A 47 -16.94 -15.77 4.86
C ILE A 47 -16.39 -15.03 6.08
N HIS A 48 -15.14 -15.32 6.44
CA HIS A 48 -14.50 -14.80 7.65
C HIS A 48 -13.25 -13.97 7.38
N SER A 49 -12.64 -14.07 6.19
CA SER A 49 -11.45 -13.29 5.80
C SER A 49 -11.64 -12.45 4.53
N LEU A 50 -10.79 -11.43 4.34
CA LEU A 50 -10.77 -10.65 3.10
C LEU A 50 -10.36 -11.48 1.88
N ALA A 51 -9.50 -12.48 2.05
CA ALA A 51 -9.12 -13.38 0.97
C ALA A 51 -10.33 -14.16 0.43
N GLU A 52 -11.14 -14.72 1.34
CA GLU A 52 -12.38 -15.43 1.01
C GLU A 52 -13.39 -14.49 0.35
N LEU A 53 -13.60 -13.30 0.91
CA LEU A 53 -14.48 -12.29 0.34
C LEU A 53 -14.04 -11.91 -1.07
N LYS A 54 -12.78 -11.53 -1.25
CA LYS A 54 -12.21 -11.18 -2.55
C LYS A 54 -12.44 -12.31 -3.57
N ASN A 55 -12.22 -13.56 -3.17
CA ASN A 55 -12.49 -14.71 -4.04
C ASN A 55 -13.98 -14.86 -4.37
N SER A 56 -14.87 -14.63 -3.41
CA SER A 56 -16.33 -14.73 -3.59
C SER A 56 -16.91 -13.69 -4.54
N ILE A 57 -16.21 -12.58 -4.81
CA ILE A 57 -16.61 -11.50 -5.72
C ILE A 57 -15.59 -11.25 -6.86
N SER A 58 -14.70 -12.21 -7.12
CA SER A 58 -13.54 -11.98 -8.01
C SER A 58 -13.86 -11.85 -9.49
N SER A 59 -14.93 -12.50 -9.97
CA SER A 59 -15.33 -12.51 -11.39
C SER A 59 -16.68 -11.82 -11.60
N LYS A 60 -16.99 -11.47 -12.86
CA LYS A 60 -18.30 -10.90 -13.23
C LYS A 60 -19.45 -11.86 -12.87
N GLN A 61 -19.26 -13.16 -13.12
CA GLN A 61 -20.24 -14.19 -12.76
C GLN A 61 -20.45 -14.28 -11.24
N LYS A 62 -19.37 -14.20 -10.47
CA LYS A 62 -19.46 -14.21 -9.01
C LYS A 62 -20.17 -12.96 -8.47
N LEU A 63 -19.87 -11.79 -9.05
CA LEU A 63 -20.52 -10.52 -8.74
C LEU A 63 -22.02 -10.50 -9.08
N SER A 64 -22.49 -11.30 -10.05
CA SER A 64 -23.93 -11.39 -10.35
C SER A 64 -24.67 -12.39 -9.45
N ILE A 65 -23.97 -13.39 -8.91
CA ILE A 65 -24.55 -14.45 -8.05
C ILE A 65 -24.56 -14.04 -6.58
N PHE A 66 -23.50 -13.39 -6.10
CA PHE A 66 -23.34 -13.02 -4.68
C PHE A 66 -24.45 -12.09 -4.16
N PRO A 67 -24.92 -11.06 -4.91
CA PRO A 67 -26.09 -10.25 -4.56
C PRO A 67 -27.35 -11.07 -4.33
N GLN A 68 -27.60 -12.10 -5.15
CA GLN A 68 -28.81 -12.93 -5.07
C GLN A 68 -28.85 -13.73 -3.77
N LYS A 69 -27.70 -14.07 -3.20
CA LYS A 69 -27.57 -14.82 -1.95
C LYS A 69 -27.62 -13.93 -0.71
N THR A 70 -27.06 -12.73 -0.80
CA THR A 70 -26.84 -11.85 0.35
C THR A 70 -27.82 -10.68 0.41
N ASN A 71 -28.50 -10.38 -0.69
CA ASN A 71 -29.29 -9.16 -0.87
C ASN A 71 -28.47 -7.89 -0.57
N ILE A 72 -27.21 -7.88 -1.03
CA ILE A 72 -26.32 -6.71 -1.06
C ILE A 72 -26.28 -6.19 -2.50
N ASP A 73 -26.32 -4.87 -2.64
CA ASP A 73 -26.24 -4.22 -3.94
C ASP A 73 -24.96 -4.58 -4.73
N GLU A 74 -25.11 -4.84 -6.03
CA GLU A 74 -23.99 -5.24 -6.91
C GLU A 74 -22.94 -4.12 -7.06
N ASN A 75 -23.38 -2.86 -7.08
CA ASN A 75 -22.47 -1.72 -7.17
C ASN A 75 -21.68 -1.58 -5.84
N TYR A 76 -22.32 -1.73 -4.68
CA TYR A 76 -21.61 -1.82 -3.39
C TYR A 76 -20.50 -2.88 -3.42
N LEU A 77 -20.81 -4.11 -3.86
CA LEU A 77 -19.84 -5.22 -3.93
C LEU A 77 -18.72 -4.95 -4.96
N THR A 78 -19.03 -4.27 -6.06
CA THR A 78 -18.05 -3.84 -7.05
C THR A 78 -17.06 -2.82 -6.46
N ILE A 79 -17.56 -1.85 -5.69
CA ILE A 79 -16.69 -0.89 -5.00
C ILE A 79 -15.87 -1.59 -3.92
N LEU A 80 -16.47 -2.52 -3.16
CA LEU A 80 -15.78 -3.26 -2.09
C LEU A 80 -14.65 -4.13 -2.67
N LYS A 81 -14.90 -4.79 -3.80
CA LYS A 81 -13.87 -5.53 -4.54
C LYS A 81 -12.70 -4.63 -4.93
N ARG A 82 -12.99 -3.42 -5.43
CA ARG A 82 -11.95 -2.45 -5.82
C ARG A 82 -11.18 -1.95 -4.60
N GLU A 83 -11.86 -1.79 -3.46
CA GLU A 83 -11.24 -1.41 -2.20
C GLU A 83 -10.22 -2.45 -1.74
N ILE A 84 -10.66 -3.70 -1.60
CA ILE A 84 -9.83 -4.82 -1.16
C ILE A 84 -8.67 -5.03 -2.14
N GLY A 85 -8.93 -4.94 -3.45
CA GLY A 85 -7.90 -5.06 -4.47
C GLY A 85 -6.84 -3.95 -4.41
N SER A 86 -7.15 -2.80 -3.80
CA SER A 86 -6.16 -1.73 -3.58
C SER A 86 -5.27 -1.94 -2.36
N LEU A 87 -5.49 -3.01 -1.57
CA LEU A 87 -4.58 -3.39 -0.49
C LEU A 87 -3.35 -4.18 -1.01
N GLU A 88 -3.45 -4.78 -2.19
CA GLU A 88 -2.34 -5.51 -2.84
C GLU A 88 -1.66 -4.62 -3.88
N GLN A 89 -0.65 -3.89 -3.46
CA GLN A 89 0.10 -3.01 -4.36
C GLN A 89 0.89 -3.82 -5.39
N LYS A 90 0.85 -3.38 -6.65
CA LYS A 90 1.66 -4.01 -7.69
C LYS A 90 3.13 -3.62 -7.49
N PRO A 91 4.09 -4.52 -7.74
CA PRO A 91 5.49 -4.14 -7.83
C PRO A 91 5.67 -3.06 -8.91
N ILE A 92 6.46 -2.05 -8.60
CA ILE A 92 6.76 -0.93 -9.51
C ILE A 92 8.22 -1.06 -9.96
N PRO A 93 8.56 -0.74 -11.22
CA PRO A 93 9.95 -0.69 -11.67
C PRO A 93 10.80 0.23 -10.79
N VAL A 94 12.03 -0.20 -10.46
CA VAL A 94 12.99 0.63 -9.73
C VAL A 94 13.35 1.88 -10.53
N SER A 95 13.36 1.78 -11.86
CA SER A 95 13.57 2.90 -12.79
C SER A 95 12.56 4.04 -12.64
N ASP A 96 11.40 3.78 -12.05
CA ASP A 96 10.34 4.79 -11.90
C ASP A 96 10.54 5.65 -10.64
N PHE A 97 11.50 5.30 -9.78
CA PHE A 97 11.86 6.11 -8.61
C PHE A 97 12.71 7.32 -9.01
N PRO A 98 12.33 8.54 -8.60
CA PRO A 98 13.12 9.73 -8.88
C PRO A 98 14.49 9.71 -8.20
N GLY A 99 15.52 10.15 -8.91
CA GLY A 99 16.85 10.41 -8.35
C GLY A 99 17.82 9.23 -8.38
N ILE A 100 17.46 8.10 -8.98
CA ILE A 100 18.37 6.96 -9.17
C ILE A 100 19.19 7.16 -10.45
N SER A 101 20.51 6.98 -10.36
CA SER A 101 21.39 7.14 -11.52
C SER A 101 21.24 5.99 -12.52
N ALA A 102 21.47 6.26 -13.81
CA ALA A 102 21.46 5.22 -14.85
C ALA A 102 22.48 4.09 -14.58
N GLY A 103 23.64 4.43 -14.00
CA GLY A 103 24.64 3.44 -13.60
C GLY A 103 24.14 2.50 -12.52
N THR A 104 23.46 3.05 -11.50
CA THR A 104 22.82 2.26 -10.43
C THR A 104 21.72 1.36 -10.99
N LEU A 105 20.85 1.89 -11.86
CA LEU A 105 19.78 1.10 -12.50
C LEU A 105 20.35 -0.07 -13.31
N SER A 106 21.35 0.19 -14.16
CA SER A 106 22.00 -0.86 -14.96
C SER A 106 22.66 -1.92 -14.08
N ALA A 107 23.33 -1.51 -13.01
CA ALA A 107 23.99 -2.43 -12.08
C ALA A 107 22.99 -3.30 -11.31
N LEU A 108 21.83 -2.77 -10.89
CA LEU A 108 20.75 -3.54 -10.26
C LEU A 108 20.10 -4.50 -11.25
N GLU A 109 19.82 -4.04 -12.48
CA GLU A 109 19.23 -4.86 -13.53
C GLU A 109 20.12 -6.05 -13.90
N ASN A 110 21.44 -5.85 -13.95
CA ASN A 110 22.42 -6.94 -14.14
C ASN A 110 22.44 -7.98 -13.02
N GLN A 111 21.91 -7.64 -11.83
CA GLN A 111 21.69 -8.58 -10.72
C GLN A 111 20.26 -9.16 -10.71
N GLY A 112 19.45 -8.85 -11.73
CA GLY A 112 18.04 -9.27 -11.80
C GLY A 112 17.11 -8.48 -10.88
N ILE A 113 17.56 -7.35 -10.32
CA ILE A 113 16.76 -6.51 -9.41
C ILE A 113 16.12 -5.40 -10.22
N LYS A 114 14.84 -5.55 -10.57
CA LYS A 114 14.14 -4.64 -11.50
C LYS A 114 12.96 -3.92 -10.87
N THR A 115 12.35 -4.49 -9.84
CA THR A 115 11.12 -3.99 -9.23
C THR A 115 11.26 -3.76 -7.73
N SER A 116 10.36 -2.96 -7.15
CA SER A 116 10.24 -2.77 -5.71
C SER A 116 10.09 -4.10 -4.94
N LYS A 117 9.49 -5.12 -5.56
CA LYS A 117 9.39 -6.46 -4.98
C LYS A 117 10.73 -7.19 -4.96
N ASP A 118 11.55 -7.03 -6.00
CA ASP A 118 12.90 -7.62 -6.02
C ASP A 118 13.78 -6.99 -4.93
N VAL A 119 13.66 -5.68 -4.76
CA VAL A 119 14.35 -4.94 -3.68
C VAL A 119 13.84 -5.37 -2.31
N TYR A 120 12.53 -5.52 -2.13
CA TYR A 120 11.96 -6.05 -0.88
C TYR A 120 12.50 -7.44 -0.57
N ASN A 121 12.51 -8.34 -1.55
CA ASN A 121 13.04 -9.69 -1.35
C ASN A 121 14.54 -9.68 -0.99
N LEU A 122 15.28 -8.72 -1.51
CA LEU A 122 16.67 -8.50 -1.12
C LEU A 122 16.78 -8.16 0.37
N SER A 123 15.93 -7.27 0.88
CA SER A 123 16.02 -6.75 2.25
C SER A 123 15.48 -7.68 3.34
N ILE A 124 14.75 -8.74 2.98
CA ILE A 124 14.34 -9.81 3.92
C ILE A 124 15.56 -10.37 4.66
N ASN A 125 16.71 -10.49 3.99
CA ASN A 125 17.95 -10.94 4.58
C ASN A 125 18.95 -9.76 4.62
N PRO A 126 19.24 -9.18 5.81
CA PRO A 126 20.08 -7.99 5.92
C PRO A 126 21.47 -8.10 5.26
N GLY A 127 22.04 -9.31 5.23
CA GLY A 127 23.34 -9.57 4.57
C GLY A 127 23.34 -9.37 3.05
N ASN A 128 22.17 -9.42 2.40
CA ASN A 128 22.05 -9.32 0.95
C ASN A 128 22.31 -7.91 0.43
N ILE A 129 21.87 -6.86 1.13
CA ILE A 129 22.14 -5.47 0.74
C ILE A 129 23.65 -5.21 0.71
N SER A 130 24.36 -5.62 1.76
CA SER A 130 25.81 -5.50 1.83
C SER A 130 26.51 -6.34 0.75
N SER A 131 25.98 -7.52 0.44
CA SER A 131 26.49 -8.37 -0.64
C SER A 131 26.34 -7.72 -2.01
N VAL A 132 25.16 -7.18 -2.32
CA VAL A 132 24.91 -6.45 -3.57
C VAL A 132 25.81 -5.22 -3.67
N SER A 133 25.90 -4.42 -2.60
CA SER A 133 26.77 -3.24 -2.54
C SER A 133 28.21 -3.57 -2.92
N ARG A 134 28.78 -4.67 -2.38
CA ARG A 134 30.13 -5.14 -2.74
C ARG A 134 30.25 -5.62 -4.18
N LYS A 135 29.24 -6.32 -4.71
CA LYS A 135 29.27 -6.88 -6.07
C LYS A 135 29.11 -5.82 -7.15
N THR A 136 28.28 -4.81 -6.90
CA THR A 136 27.91 -3.80 -7.90
C THR A 136 28.69 -2.49 -7.75
N GLY A 137 29.32 -2.25 -6.59
CA GLY A 137 29.93 -0.97 -6.25
C GLY A 137 28.93 0.13 -5.87
N ILE A 138 27.62 -0.17 -5.86
CA ILE A 138 26.59 0.78 -5.41
C ILE A 138 26.78 1.05 -3.92
N LYS A 139 26.71 2.32 -3.52
CA LYS A 139 26.82 2.72 -2.11
C LYS A 139 25.70 2.08 -1.30
N THR A 140 26.03 1.56 -0.12
CA THR A 140 25.03 0.97 0.79
C THR A 140 23.91 1.94 1.14
N SER A 141 24.23 3.24 1.31
CA SER A 141 23.22 4.28 1.58
C SER A 141 22.18 4.42 0.45
N GLU A 142 22.62 4.26 -0.80
CA GLU A 142 21.74 4.34 -1.98
C GLU A 142 20.84 3.10 -2.08
N LEU A 143 21.39 1.89 -1.83
CA LEU A 143 20.56 0.68 -1.74
C LEU A 143 19.54 0.75 -0.61
N LEU A 144 19.91 1.33 0.53
CA LEU A 144 18.99 1.54 1.65
C LEU A 144 17.87 2.52 1.30
N GLU A 145 18.19 3.61 0.59
CA GLU A 145 17.19 4.55 0.08
C GLU A 145 16.20 3.86 -0.88
N ILE A 146 16.70 3.12 -1.87
CA ILE A 146 15.87 2.36 -2.82
C ILE A 146 15.00 1.34 -2.07
N ASN A 147 15.55 0.68 -1.05
CA ASN A 147 14.80 -0.25 -0.21
C ASN A 147 13.69 0.43 0.59
N ILE A 148 13.96 1.61 1.16
CA ILE A 148 12.95 2.37 1.89
C ILE A 148 11.82 2.79 0.94
N MET A 149 12.14 3.39 -0.22
CA MET A 149 11.12 3.77 -1.20
C MET A 149 10.33 2.56 -1.71
N SER A 150 10.99 1.41 -1.92
CA SER A 150 10.35 0.15 -2.32
C SER A 150 9.39 -0.39 -1.26
N ASN A 151 9.66 -0.15 0.02
CA ASN A 151 8.73 -0.49 1.09
C ASN A 151 7.57 0.50 1.18
N LEU A 152 7.82 1.80 0.99
CA LEU A 152 6.79 2.84 1.07
C LEU A 152 5.72 2.69 -0.02
N VAL A 153 6.08 2.29 -1.25
CA VAL A 153 5.09 2.06 -2.33
C VAL A 153 4.18 0.85 -2.10
N ARG A 154 4.39 0.07 -1.03
CA ARG A 154 3.44 -0.97 -0.59
C ARG A 154 2.22 -0.36 0.11
N ILE A 155 2.31 0.89 0.57
CA ILE A 155 1.19 1.62 1.19
C ILE A 155 0.29 2.16 0.08
N ASN A 156 -1.01 1.84 0.18
CA ASN A 156 -2.00 2.35 -0.76
C ASN A 156 -2.01 3.89 -0.78
N GLY A 157 -2.00 4.47 -1.98
CA GLY A 157 -1.91 5.92 -2.18
C GLY A 157 -0.49 6.47 -2.31
N ILE A 158 0.55 5.65 -2.12
CA ILE A 158 1.95 6.08 -2.29
C ILE A 158 2.49 5.61 -3.64
N GLY A 159 2.63 6.55 -4.59
CA GLY A 159 3.40 6.35 -5.82
C GLY A 159 4.89 6.67 -5.66
N THR A 160 5.70 6.48 -6.70
CA THR A 160 7.17 6.64 -6.63
C THR A 160 7.63 8.05 -6.24
N ALA A 161 6.98 9.08 -6.78
CA ALA A 161 7.25 10.47 -6.42
C ALA A 161 6.90 10.77 -4.95
N ALA A 162 5.77 10.25 -4.46
CA ALA A 162 5.36 10.40 -3.07
C ALA A 162 6.32 9.65 -2.13
N ALA A 163 6.74 8.43 -2.49
CA ALA A 163 7.71 7.65 -1.74
C ALA A 163 9.04 8.40 -1.57
N LYS A 164 9.55 9.03 -2.64
CA LYS A 164 10.76 9.87 -2.57
C LYS A 164 10.56 11.09 -1.67
N ALA A 165 9.44 11.80 -1.82
CA ALA A 165 9.14 12.96 -0.96
C ALA A 165 9.02 12.58 0.53
N ILE A 166 8.43 11.43 0.83
CA ILE A 166 8.30 10.90 2.19
C ILE A 166 9.65 10.53 2.78
N TYR A 167 10.51 9.87 2.00
CA TYR A 167 11.89 9.57 2.40
C TYR A 167 12.67 10.85 2.75
N GLU A 168 12.62 11.86 1.88
CA GLU A 168 13.27 13.16 2.10
C GLU A 168 12.68 13.93 3.29
N SER A 169 11.41 13.67 3.62
CA SER A 169 10.73 14.21 4.80
C SER A 169 11.16 13.55 6.12
N GLY A 170 12.01 12.52 6.03
CA GLY A 170 12.60 11.81 7.16
C GLY A 170 11.80 10.63 7.67
N TYR A 171 10.77 10.18 6.94
CA TYR A 171 10.04 8.95 7.26
C TYR A 171 10.63 7.80 6.47
N LYS A 172 11.15 6.79 7.17
CA LYS A 172 11.99 5.73 6.61
C LYS A 172 11.41 4.33 6.77
N SER A 173 10.25 4.19 7.37
CA SER A 173 9.59 2.90 7.58
C SER A 173 8.07 3.02 7.47
N ILE A 174 7.39 1.87 7.29
CA ILE A 174 5.92 1.80 7.37
C ILE A 174 5.44 2.18 8.77
N ASP A 175 6.20 1.81 9.81
CA ASP A 175 5.91 2.17 11.21
C ASP A 175 5.93 3.69 11.41
N ASP A 176 6.95 4.38 10.87
CA ASP A 176 7.08 5.83 10.97
C ASP A 176 5.84 6.54 10.42
N ILE A 177 5.24 5.99 9.34
CA ILE A 177 4.01 6.51 8.73
C ILE A 177 2.79 6.14 9.55
N ALA A 178 2.65 4.88 9.98
CA ALA A 178 1.51 4.41 10.77
C ALA A 178 1.32 5.20 12.08
N HIS A 179 2.42 5.69 12.67
CA HIS A 179 2.43 6.48 13.90
C HIS A 179 2.56 8.01 13.65
N ALA A 180 2.56 8.45 12.40
CA ALA A 180 2.64 9.88 12.08
C ALA A 180 1.34 10.63 12.46
N LYS A 181 1.46 11.95 12.60
CA LYS A 181 0.31 12.87 12.65
C LYS A 181 0.10 13.46 11.26
N ALA A 182 -1.12 13.42 10.74
CA ALA A 182 -1.45 13.87 9.37
C ALA A 182 -0.93 15.28 9.06
N ALA A 183 -1.22 16.26 9.92
CA ALA A 183 -0.74 17.65 9.77
C ALA A 183 0.80 17.75 9.70
N LYS A 184 1.52 17.01 10.57
CA LYS A 184 2.99 17.02 10.60
C LYS A 184 3.61 16.30 9.40
N LEU A 185 2.97 15.23 8.93
CA LEU A 185 3.38 14.54 7.70
C LEU A 185 3.21 15.46 6.50
N LEU A 186 2.06 16.15 6.40
CA LEU A 186 1.78 17.12 5.35
C LEU A 186 2.81 18.27 5.34
N GLU A 187 3.07 18.88 6.49
CA GLU A 187 4.04 19.98 6.64
C GLU A 187 5.43 19.58 6.13
N LYS A 188 5.93 18.42 6.56
CA LYS A 188 7.24 17.91 6.16
C LYS A 188 7.28 17.57 4.67
N MET A 189 6.24 16.92 4.14
CA MET A 189 6.15 16.61 2.71
C MET A 189 6.10 17.86 1.84
N ASN A 190 5.37 18.89 2.26
CA ASN A 190 5.33 20.17 1.56
C ASN A 190 6.70 20.86 1.59
N THR A 191 7.39 20.82 2.72
CA THR A 191 8.75 21.37 2.86
C THR A 191 9.75 20.65 1.94
N ALA A 192 9.71 19.32 1.89
CA ALA A 192 10.55 18.54 0.97
C ALA A 192 10.22 18.82 -0.50
N ASN A 193 8.92 18.93 -0.82
CA ASN A 193 8.45 19.16 -2.19
C ASN A 193 8.71 20.60 -2.68
N ALA A 194 8.73 21.60 -1.81
CA ALA A 194 9.05 22.99 -2.18
C ALA A 194 10.45 23.12 -2.80
N ASN A 195 11.39 22.30 -2.34
CA ASN A 195 12.77 22.32 -2.82
C ASN A 195 13.00 21.46 -4.07
N LYS A 196 12.19 20.40 -4.25
CA LYS A 196 12.49 19.32 -5.21
C LYS A 196 11.42 19.10 -6.28
N GLN A 197 10.20 19.60 -6.07
CA GLN A 197 9.06 19.54 -6.98
C GLN A 197 8.74 18.13 -7.50
N TYR A 198 8.78 17.13 -6.61
CA TYR A 198 8.46 15.73 -6.93
C TYR A 198 7.03 15.54 -7.44
N TYR A 199 6.08 16.34 -6.98
CA TYR A 199 4.69 16.29 -7.43
C TYR A 199 4.04 17.68 -7.49
N LYS A 200 3.00 17.80 -8.34
CA LYS A 200 2.20 19.03 -8.54
C LYS A 200 0.84 19.02 -7.85
N ALA A 201 0.48 17.92 -7.20
CA ALA A 201 -0.82 17.78 -6.54
C ALA A 201 -0.89 18.63 -5.27
N ASN A 202 -2.07 19.23 -5.04
CA ASN A 202 -2.38 19.91 -3.78
C ASN A 202 -2.84 18.86 -2.76
N LEU A 203 -1.89 18.34 -1.99
CA LEU A 203 -2.18 17.40 -0.91
C LEU A 203 -2.78 18.12 0.29
N GLY A 204 -3.77 17.51 0.92
CA GLY A 204 -4.36 17.95 2.18
C GLY A 204 -4.14 16.94 3.30
N GLU A 205 -4.57 17.31 4.52
CA GLU A 205 -4.44 16.42 5.69
C GLU A 205 -5.22 15.11 5.51
N LYS A 206 -6.31 15.12 4.75
CA LYS A 206 -7.09 13.92 4.44
C LYS A 206 -6.30 12.91 3.60
N ASP A 207 -5.44 13.38 2.70
CA ASP A 207 -4.57 12.50 1.91
C ASP A 207 -3.50 11.87 2.80
N MET A 208 -2.98 12.64 3.77
CA MET A 208 -2.02 12.13 4.75
C MET A 208 -2.67 11.12 5.69
N GLN A 209 -3.89 11.39 6.14
CA GLN A 209 -4.63 10.45 6.98
C GLN A 209 -4.90 9.14 6.23
N PHE A 210 -5.25 9.21 4.93
CA PHE A 210 -5.45 8.03 4.10
C PHE A 210 -4.20 7.14 4.04
N ILE A 211 -3.01 7.70 3.80
CA ILE A 211 -1.77 6.90 3.76
C ILE A 211 -1.37 6.38 5.15
N ILE A 212 -1.64 7.13 6.23
CA ILE A 212 -1.42 6.68 7.62
C ILE A 212 -2.29 5.47 7.92
N ASP A 213 -3.58 5.53 7.59
CA ASP A 213 -4.50 4.43 7.85
C ASP A 213 -4.17 3.20 7.00
N ALA A 214 -3.75 3.39 5.74
CA ALA A 214 -3.24 2.31 4.90
C ALA A 214 -1.96 1.66 5.47
N ALA A 215 -1.05 2.46 6.04
CA ALA A 215 0.17 1.96 6.68
C ALA A 215 -0.14 1.13 7.93
N LYS A 216 -1.14 1.53 8.74
CA LYS A 216 -1.61 0.76 9.90
C LYS A 216 -2.14 -0.61 9.51
N ILE A 217 -2.89 -0.71 8.40
CA ILE A 217 -3.37 -2.02 7.90
C ILE A 217 -2.18 -2.94 7.62
N ILE A 218 -1.14 -2.43 6.97
CA ILE A 218 0.05 -3.23 6.69
C ILE A 218 0.67 -3.70 8.00
N LEU A 219 0.95 -2.77 8.93
CA LEU A 219 1.59 -3.07 10.21
C LEU A 219 0.83 -4.13 11.02
N ASP A 220 -0.50 -4.00 11.12
CA ASP A 220 -1.36 -4.95 11.84
C ASP A 220 -1.32 -6.38 11.25
N THR A 221 -1.01 -6.53 9.95
CA THR A 221 -0.96 -7.83 9.26
C THR A 221 0.44 -8.43 9.14
N ASP A 222 1.44 -7.57 9.29
CA ASP A 222 2.85 -7.93 9.19
C ASP A 222 3.35 -8.55 10.53
N ILE A 223 2.65 -8.27 11.65
CA ILE A 223 2.80 -8.97 12.94
C ILE A 223 2.26 -10.42 12.87
#